data_AF-A0A7J4IZA3-F1
#
_entry.id   AF-A0A7J4IZA3-F1
#
_cell.length_a   1.000
_cell.length_b   1.000
_cell.length_c   1.000
_cell.angle_alpha   90.00
_cell.angle_beta   90.00
_cell.angle_gamma   90.00
#
_symmetry.space_group_name_H-M   'P 1'
#
loop_
_entity.id
_entity.type
_entity.pdbx_description
1 polymer ?
#
loop_
_entity_poly.entity_id
_entity_poly.type
_entity_poly.pdbx_seq_one_letter_code
_entity_poly.pdbx_strand_id
1 'polypeptide(L)'
;MKERSREHISRELQVVARRLILLRIGLDKPDGGIPHLNTPAAGFGCIGAGVCHNTPLAKEQILFVLAANFHSTVNKLIKLLGTTHTHQEIGEAVDGLIKRRVFEGIKTLDLGCGFIPVFARVLRTMGAEVYTADVLSADKLEWYVRPEDHNQSAKEAETRNHLCCNLSFPETVEMILRRTGGKFDLITSAHLSTDWSKHQTGLFDFPRSLTRLLQKLLRPFGIYYSPMDLTPRMFLGEEGFMELDII
;
A
#
# COMPACT_ATOMS: atom_id res chain seq x y z
N MET A 1 -17.65 4.63 -23.69
CA MET A 1 -17.43 3.89 -22.43
C MET A 1 -18.36 4.53 -21.42
N LYS A 2 -19.46 3.84 -21.09
CA LYS A 2 -20.61 4.43 -20.37
C LYS A 2 -20.16 4.95 -19.01
N GLU A 3 -20.62 6.15 -18.65
CA GLU A 3 -20.60 6.69 -17.29
C GLU A 3 -20.93 5.55 -16.32
N ARG A 4 -19.93 5.07 -15.56
CA ARG A 4 -20.27 4.48 -14.27
C ARG A 4 -20.90 5.63 -13.51
N SER A 5 -22.23 5.59 -13.34
CA SER A 5 -22.91 6.66 -12.64
C SER A 5 -22.25 6.85 -11.27
N ARG A 6 -22.14 8.08 -10.79
CA ARG A 6 -21.58 8.39 -9.46
C ARG A 6 -22.20 7.52 -8.37
N GLU A 7 -23.47 7.16 -8.52
CA GLU A 7 -24.19 6.21 -7.66
C GLU A 7 -23.56 4.81 -7.64
N HIS A 8 -23.13 4.27 -8.78
CA HIS A 8 -22.47 2.98 -8.83
C HIS A 8 -21.14 3.01 -8.08
N ILE A 9 -20.35 4.06 -8.27
CA ILE A 9 -19.07 4.22 -7.55
C ILE A 9 -19.33 4.38 -6.05
N SER A 10 -20.31 5.18 -5.66
CA SER A 10 -20.71 5.34 -4.25
C SER A 10 -21.09 3.99 -3.60
N ARG A 11 -21.82 3.11 -4.30
CA ARG A 11 -22.14 1.77 -3.80
C ARG A 11 -20.90 0.88 -3.65
N GLU A 12 -19.96 0.92 -4.60
CA GLU A 12 -18.70 0.18 -4.48
C GLU A 12 -17.89 0.67 -3.27
N LEU A 13 -17.87 1.98 -2.99
CA LEU A 13 -17.20 2.55 -1.82
C LEU A 13 -17.80 2.10 -0.50
N GLN A 14 -19.13 2.04 -0.39
CA GLN A 14 -19.78 1.49 0.80
C GLN A 14 -19.39 0.03 1.06
N VAL A 15 -19.15 -0.75 0.00
CA VAL A 15 -18.64 -2.12 0.13
C VAL A 15 -17.20 -2.12 0.64
N VAL A 16 -16.34 -1.26 0.09
CA VAL A 16 -14.94 -1.12 0.56
C VAL A 16 -14.89 -0.70 2.03
N ALA A 17 -15.72 0.27 2.45
CA ALA A 17 -15.83 0.72 3.84
C ALA A 17 -16.16 -0.44 4.79
N ARG A 18 -17.21 -1.21 4.47
CA ARG A 18 -17.62 -2.37 5.27
C ARG A 18 -16.53 -3.44 5.34
N ARG A 19 -15.83 -3.69 4.23
CA ARG A 19 -14.71 -4.63 4.18
C ARG A 19 -13.55 -4.17 5.04
N LEU A 20 -13.22 -2.89 5.00
CA LEU A 20 -12.16 -2.30 5.80
C LEU A 20 -12.44 -2.43 7.30
N ILE A 21 -13.69 -2.20 7.72
CA ILE A 21 -14.13 -2.43 9.10
C ILE A 21 -13.95 -3.91 9.50
N LEU A 22 -14.42 -4.84 8.68
CA LEU A 22 -14.28 -6.28 8.96
C LEU A 22 -12.80 -6.71 9.03
N LEU A 23 -11.95 -6.19 8.16
CA LEU A 23 -10.52 -6.46 8.20
C LEU A 23 -9.88 -5.90 9.46
N ARG A 24 -10.19 -4.65 9.84
CA ARG A 24 -9.71 -4.04 11.08
C ARG A 24 -10.17 -4.80 12.32
N ILE A 25 -11.38 -5.35 12.34
CA ILE A 25 -11.85 -6.12 13.50
C ILE A 25 -11.24 -7.53 13.51
N GLY A 26 -11.24 -8.20 12.35
CA GLY A 26 -10.93 -9.62 12.25
C GLY A 26 -9.45 -9.96 12.15
N LEU A 27 -8.61 -9.02 11.68
CA LEU A 27 -7.16 -9.23 11.57
C LEU A 27 -6.36 -8.54 12.67
N ASP A 28 -6.99 -7.66 13.44
CA ASP A 28 -6.31 -6.94 14.51
C ASP A 28 -6.34 -7.78 15.80
N LYS A 29 -5.17 -7.97 16.39
CA LYS A 29 -5.06 -8.57 17.71
C LYS A 29 -5.22 -7.51 18.81
N PRO A 30 -5.42 -7.92 20.08
CA PRO A 30 -5.44 -7.00 21.22
C PRO A 30 -4.17 -6.14 21.37
N ASP A 31 -3.06 -6.56 20.76
CA ASP A 31 -1.77 -5.85 20.71
C ASP A 31 -1.58 -4.96 19.46
N GLY A 32 -2.63 -4.79 18.63
CA GLY A 32 -2.69 -3.79 17.55
C GLY A 32 -2.03 -4.18 16.23
N GLY A 33 -1.58 -5.44 16.07
CA GLY A 33 -0.92 -5.92 14.84
C GLY A 33 -1.63 -7.08 14.13
N ILE A 34 -1.25 -7.31 12.86
CA ILE A 34 -1.73 -8.41 12.02
C ILE A 34 -0.66 -9.52 11.99
N PRO A 35 -0.78 -10.58 12.80
CA PRO A 35 0.23 -11.65 12.91
C PRO A 35 0.27 -12.55 11.67
N HIS A 36 -0.87 -12.74 11.01
CA HIS A 36 -1.03 -13.72 9.94
C HIS A 36 -0.54 -13.22 8.58
N LEU A 37 -0.30 -11.90 8.45
CA LEU A 37 0.31 -11.28 7.27
C LEU A 37 1.84 -11.19 7.38
N ASN A 38 2.43 -11.74 8.43
CA ASN A 38 3.88 -11.83 8.58
C ASN A 38 4.43 -12.81 7.55
N THR A 39 4.62 -12.30 6.34
CA THR A 39 5.43 -12.99 5.34
C THR A 39 6.88 -12.92 5.78
N PRO A 40 7.73 -13.88 5.37
CA PRO A 40 9.18 -13.75 5.56
C PRO A 40 9.71 -12.40 5.06
N ALA A 41 9.06 -11.78 4.05
CA ALA A 41 9.40 -10.46 3.54
C ALA A 41 8.99 -9.28 4.46
N ALA A 42 8.03 -9.45 5.38
CA ALA A 42 7.65 -8.44 6.37
C ALA A 42 8.57 -8.44 7.61
N GLY A 43 9.44 -9.45 7.75
CA GLY A 43 10.37 -9.58 8.86
C GLY A 43 9.72 -10.05 10.17
N PHE A 44 10.38 -9.79 11.29
CA PHE A 44 9.92 -10.20 12.62
C PHE A 44 8.80 -9.30 13.17
N GLY A 45 7.88 -9.90 13.96
CA GLY A 45 6.82 -9.19 14.67
C GLY A 45 5.58 -8.91 13.81
N CYS A 46 4.44 -8.61 14.44
CA CYS A 46 3.17 -8.38 13.74
C CYS A 46 3.16 -7.05 12.96
N ILE A 47 2.64 -7.04 11.73
CA ILE A 47 2.41 -5.80 10.98
C ILE A 47 1.46 -4.88 11.75
N GLY A 48 1.91 -3.67 12.10
CA GLY A 48 1.15 -2.68 12.87
C GLY A 48 1.66 -2.47 14.30
N ALA A 49 2.52 -3.37 14.81
CA ALA A 49 2.98 -3.32 16.20
C ALA A 49 4.30 -2.54 16.40
N GLY A 50 5.02 -2.19 15.33
CA GLY A 50 6.32 -1.54 15.43
C GLY A 50 6.29 -0.04 15.12
N VAL A 51 7.30 0.69 15.62
CA VAL A 51 7.42 2.15 15.41
C VAL A 51 8.16 2.46 14.10
N CYS A 52 9.15 1.65 13.74
CA CYS A 52 10.04 1.90 12.59
C CYS A 52 9.92 0.84 11.49
N HIS A 53 9.55 -0.39 11.84
CA HIS A 53 9.19 -1.48 10.93
C HIS A 53 7.81 -1.98 11.32
N ASN A 54 7.10 -2.63 10.40
CA ASN A 54 5.77 -3.16 10.68
C ASN A 54 4.87 -2.10 11.34
N THR A 55 4.82 -0.92 10.72
CA THR A 55 4.19 0.26 11.31
C THR A 55 2.66 0.23 11.20
N PRO A 56 1.94 0.97 12.06
CA PRO A 56 0.50 1.16 11.91
C PRO A 56 0.11 1.67 10.51
N LEU A 57 0.93 2.54 9.91
CA LEU A 57 0.68 3.04 8.56
C LEU A 57 0.76 1.92 7.51
N ALA A 58 1.78 1.05 7.57
CA ALA A 58 1.89 -0.10 6.67
C ALA A 58 0.71 -1.06 6.82
N LYS A 59 0.26 -1.29 8.06
CA LYS A 59 -0.98 -2.04 8.35
C LYS A 59 -2.17 -1.40 7.63
N GLU A 60 -2.43 -0.11 7.82
CA GLU A 60 -3.57 0.57 7.21
C GLU A 60 -3.51 0.56 5.67
N GLN A 61 -2.33 0.71 5.07
CA GLN A 61 -2.16 0.55 3.62
C GLN A 61 -2.54 -0.86 3.16
N ILE A 62 -2.08 -1.91 3.85
CA ILE A 62 -2.41 -3.30 3.49
C ILE A 62 -3.92 -3.57 3.66
N LEU A 63 -4.52 -3.13 4.77
CA LEU A 63 -5.94 -3.31 5.02
C LEU A 63 -6.79 -2.61 3.95
N PHE A 64 -6.41 -1.39 3.58
CA PHE A 64 -7.08 -0.64 2.52
C PHE A 64 -7.05 -1.39 1.18
N VAL A 65 -5.88 -1.86 0.73
CA VAL A 65 -5.78 -2.52 -0.58
C VAL A 65 -6.50 -3.86 -0.61
N LEU A 66 -6.53 -4.60 0.51
CA LEU A 66 -7.34 -5.81 0.64
C LEU A 66 -8.83 -5.48 0.58
N ALA A 67 -9.28 -4.44 1.27
CA ALA A 67 -10.68 -4.01 1.22
C ALA A 67 -11.12 -3.63 -0.20
N ALA A 68 -10.25 -2.94 -0.94
CA ALA A 68 -10.48 -2.51 -2.31
C ALA A 68 -10.36 -3.63 -3.36
N ASN A 69 -9.82 -4.81 -3.00
CA ASN A 69 -9.62 -5.91 -3.93
C ASN A 69 -10.82 -6.87 -3.96
N PHE A 70 -11.45 -7.05 -5.12
CA PHE A 70 -12.63 -7.90 -5.32
C PHE A 70 -12.31 -9.34 -5.74
N HIS A 71 -11.04 -9.74 -5.70
CA HIS A 71 -10.62 -11.11 -5.99
C HIS A 71 -11.34 -12.12 -5.09
N SER A 72 -11.71 -13.28 -5.66
CA SER A 72 -12.52 -14.29 -4.96
C SER A 72 -11.91 -14.77 -3.65
N THR A 73 -10.59 -14.93 -3.58
CA THR A 73 -9.87 -15.29 -2.34
C THR A 73 -9.97 -14.22 -1.26
N VAL A 74 -9.88 -12.94 -1.64
CA VAL A 74 -10.06 -11.82 -0.69
C VAL A 74 -11.50 -11.84 -0.17
N ASN A 75 -12.47 -12.05 -1.05
CA ASN A 75 -13.89 -12.14 -0.65
C ASN A 75 -14.12 -13.30 0.34
N LYS A 76 -13.44 -14.44 0.17
CA LYS A 76 -13.49 -15.56 1.11
C LYS A 76 -12.93 -15.18 2.47
N LEU A 77 -11.79 -14.48 2.52
CA LEU A 77 -11.24 -13.95 3.77
C LEU A 77 -12.23 -13.02 4.46
N ILE A 78 -12.77 -12.01 3.76
CA ILE A 78 -13.77 -11.08 4.33
C ILE A 78 -14.97 -11.84 4.91
N LYS A 79 -15.46 -12.87 4.20
CA LYS A 79 -16.60 -13.66 4.64
C LYS A 79 -16.28 -14.47 5.90
N LEU A 80 -15.08 -15.05 5.98
CA LEU A 80 -14.57 -15.77 7.15
C LEU A 80 -14.49 -14.84 8.38
N LEU A 81 -13.96 -13.62 8.21
CA LEU A 81 -13.85 -12.64 9.28
C LEU A 81 -15.21 -12.18 9.83
N GLY A 82 -16.28 -12.29 9.03
CA GLY A 82 -17.65 -12.02 9.46
C GLY A 82 -18.33 -13.17 10.23
N THR A 83 -17.62 -14.27 10.49
CA THR A 83 -18.13 -15.47 11.19
C THR A 83 -17.24 -15.84 12.37
N THR A 84 -17.66 -16.81 13.19
CA THR A 84 -16.77 -17.45 14.18
C THR A 84 -15.68 -18.23 13.45
N HIS A 85 -14.42 -17.98 13.80
CA HIS A 85 -13.26 -18.59 13.17
C HIS A 85 -12.12 -18.76 14.18
N THR A 86 -11.18 -19.64 13.84
CA THR A 86 -9.94 -19.88 14.58
C THR A 86 -8.78 -19.11 13.98
N HIS A 87 -7.71 -18.91 14.75
CA HIS A 87 -6.49 -18.29 14.21
C HIS A 87 -5.84 -19.10 13.09
N GLN A 88 -5.97 -20.44 13.11
CA GLN A 88 -5.45 -21.29 12.05
C GLN A 88 -6.17 -21.04 10.72
N GLU A 89 -7.51 -20.93 10.75
CA GLU A 89 -8.31 -20.66 9.54
C GLU A 89 -7.97 -19.28 8.93
N ILE A 90 -7.69 -18.26 9.75
CA ILE A 90 -7.20 -16.97 9.26
C ILE A 90 -5.84 -17.14 8.59
N GLY A 91 -4.90 -17.83 9.24
CA GLY A 91 -3.57 -18.09 8.69
C GLY A 91 -3.63 -18.78 7.32
N GLU A 92 -4.42 -19.84 7.20
CA GLU A 92 -4.64 -20.56 5.93
C GLU A 92 -5.29 -19.66 4.86
N ALA A 93 -6.25 -18.81 5.25
CA ALA A 93 -6.88 -17.87 4.33
C ALA A 93 -5.88 -16.81 3.81
N VAL A 94 -5.00 -16.30 4.67
CA VAL A 94 -3.95 -15.35 4.32
C VAL A 94 -2.89 -15.99 3.42
N ASP A 95 -2.44 -17.20 3.73
CA ASP A 95 -1.58 -18.00 2.85
C ASP A 95 -2.20 -18.19 1.46
N GLY A 96 -3.52 -18.37 1.42
CA GLY A 96 -4.30 -18.43 0.19
C GLY A 96 -4.16 -17.16 -0.66
N LEU A 97 -4.04 -15.98 -0.06
CA LEU A 97 -3.85 -14.71 -0.79
C LEU A 97 -2.50 -14.71 -1.53
N ILE A 98 -1.44 -15.16 -0.87
CA ILE A 98 -0.08 -15.24 -1.42
C ILE A 98 -0.03 -16.29 -2.53
N LYS A 99 -0.49 -17.51 -2.24
CA LYS A 99 -0.50 -18.63 -3.20
C LYS A 99 -1.28 -18.32 -4.46
N ARG A 100 -2.36 -17.54 -4.35
CA ARG A 100 -3.21 -17.15 -5.48
C ARG A 100 -2.78 -15.84 -6.14
N ARG A 101 -1.72 -15.18 -5.67
CA ARG A 101 -1.21 -13.92 -6.22
C ARG A 101 -2.34 -12.90 -6.43
N VAL A 102 -3.12 -12.62 -5.39
CA VAL A 102 -4.38 -11.85 -5.50
C VAL A 102 -4.23 -10.42 -6.03
N PHE A 103 -3.01 -9.88 -6.10
CA PHE A 103 -2.71 -8.59 -6.71
C PHE A 103 -1.95 -8.71 -8.05
N GLU A 104 -1.95 -9.88 -8.68
CA GLU A 104 -1.37 -10.04 -10.01
C GLU A 104 -2.00 -9.08 -11.02
N GLY A 105 -1.16 -8.42 -11.81
CA GLY A 105 -1.58 -7.39 -12.77
C GLY A 105 -1.81 -6.00 -12.17
N ILE A 106 -1.68 -5.84 -10.85
CA ILE A 106 -1.77 -4.53 -10.17
C ILE A 106 -0.39 -3.90 -10.07
N LYS A 107 -0.28 -2.66 -10.55
CA LYS A 107 0.94 -1.87 -10.48
C LYS A 107 0.84 -0.77 -9.42
N THR A 108 1.75 -0.80 -8.46
CA THR A 108 1.72 0.08 -7.28
C THR A 108 2.99 0.92 -7.13
N LEU A 109 2.85 2.17 -6.68
CA LEU A 109 3.94 3.03 -6.23
C LEU A 109 3.75 3.39 -4.75
N ASP A 110 4.74 3.09 -3.92
CA ASP A 110 4.78 3.46 -2.50
C ASP A 110 5.75 4.63 -2.30
N LEU A 111 5.21 5.81 -1.98
CA LEU A 111 5.93 7.06 -1.80
C LEU A 111 6.35 7.22 -0.34
N GLY A 112 7.63 7.56 -0.12
CA GLY A 112 8.18 7.73 1.22
C GLY A 112 8.21 6.41 2.00
N CYS A 113 8.62 5.33 1.35
CA CYS A 113 8.57 3.98 1.92
C CYS A 113 9.53 3.77 3.11
N GLY A 114 10.44 4.71 3.35
CA GLY A 114 11.47 4.62 4.38
C GLY A 114 12.48 3.51 4.12
N PHE A 115 13.27 3.20 5.15
CA PHE A 115 14.33 2.19 5.08
C PHE A 115 13.80 0.74 5.15
N ILE A 116 12.53 0.52 5.55
CA ILE A 116 11.90 -0.80 5.64
C ILE A 116 10.52 -0.76 4.96
N PRO A 117 10.45 -1.01 3.64
CA PRO A 117 9.23 -0.87 2.85
C PRO A 117 8.28 -2.07 3.01
N VAL A 118 7.74 -2.28 4.22
CA VAL A 118 6.91 -3.45 4.58
C VAL A 118 5.69 -3.59 3.67
N PHE A 119 4.94 -2.51 3.45
CA PHE A 119 3.77 -2.52 2.56
C PHE A 119 4.15 -3.04 1.17
N ALA A 120 5.19 -2.46 0.57
CA ALA A 120 5.64 -2.84 -0.76
C ALA A 120 6.08 -4.32 -0.84
N ARG A 121 6.74 -4.82 0.20
CA ARG A 121 7.14 -6.23 0.30
C ARG A 121 5.93 -7.16 0.36
N VAL A 122 4.94 -6.86 1.20
CA VAL A 122 3.71 -7.66 1.34
C VAL A 122 2.90 -7.67 0.04
N LEU A 123 2.76 -6.54 -0.63
CA LEU A 123 2.04 -6.51 -1.91
C LEU A 123 2.77 -7.32 -3.00
N ARG A 124 4.10 -7.25 -3.03
CA ARG A 124 4.90 -8.03 -3.98
C ARG A 124 4.77 -9.53 -3.73
N THR A 125 4.75 -9.98 -2.47
CA THR A 125 4.53 -11.42 -2.17
C THR A 125 3.13 -11.89 -2.59
N MET A 126 2.14 -11.00 -2.54
CA MET A 126 0.80 -11.25 -3.07
C MET A 126 0.65 -11.01 -4.58
N GLY A 127 1.76 -10.78 -5.29
CA GLY A 127 1.83 -10.81 -6.75
C GLY A 127 1.79 -9.46 -7.47
N ALA A 128 1.73 -8.34 -6.75
CA ALA A 128 1.74 -7.01 -7.34
C ALA A 128 3.10 -6.64 -7.97
N GLU A 129 3.07 -5.81 -9.01
CA GLU A 129 4.23 -5.08 -9.50
C GLU A 129 4.41 -3.81 -8.66
N VAL A 130 5.38 -3.81 -7.75
CA VAL A 130 5.56 -2.69 -6.80
C VAL A 130 6.84 -1.92 -7.08
N TYR A 131 6.71 -0.60 -7.12
CA TYR A 131 7.79 0.37 -7.09
C TYR A 131 7.75 1.12 -5.76
N THR A 132 8.92 1.52 -5.29
CA THR A 132 9.05 2.36 -4.09
C THR A 132 9.85 3.61 -4.45
N ALA A 133 9.54 4.73 -3.83
CA ALA A 133 10.28 5.98 -4.05
C ALA A 133 10.58 6.67 -2.72
N ASP A 134 11.84 6.96 -2.49
CA ASP A 134 12.32 7.62 -1.27
C ASP A 134 13.60 8.42 -1.55
N VAL A 135 13.98 9.33 -0.65
CA VAL A 135 15.29 10.03 -0.71
C VAL A 135 16.44 9.08 -0.37
N LEU A 136 16.15 8.01 0.35
CA LEU A 136 17.11 6.95 0.65
C LEU A 136 17.49 6.20 -0.63
N SER A 137 18.74 5.76 -0.69
CA SER A 137 19.22 4.90 -1.77
C SER A 137 18.94 3.43 -1.45
N ALA A 138 18.91 2.58 -2.49
CA ALA A 138 18.53 1.17 -2.33
C ALA A 138 19.47 0.38 -1.39
N ASP A 139 20.74 0.79 -1.25
CA ASP A 139 21.69 0.18 -0.30
C ASP A 139 21.36 0.46 1.18
N LYS A 140 20.46 1.41 1.45
CA LYS A 140 19.95 1.73 2.79
C LYS A 140 18.69 0.96 3.15
N LEU A 141 18.15 0.14 2.25
CA LEU A 141 16.97 -0.67 2.54
C LEU A 141 17.35 -1.88 3.39
N GLU A 142 16.67 -2.02 4.53
CA GLU A 142 16.98 -3.03 5.53
C GLU A 142 16.00 -4.21 5.45
N TRP A 143 16.55 -5.43 5.54
CA TRP A 143 15.80 -6.68 5.57
C TRP A 143 15.94 -7.29 6.96
N TYR A 144 14.96 -7.07 7.82
CA TYR A 144 14.89 -7.70 9.15
C TYR A 144 14.29 -9.10 9.05
N VAL A 145 14.97 -9.99 8.32
CA VAL A 145 14.55 -11.38 8.10
C VAL A 145 15.62 -12.31 8.68
N ARG A 146 15.25 -13.56 8.97
CA ARG A 146 16.25 -14.56 9.38
C ARG A 146 17.18 -14.87 8.20
N PRO A 147 18.46 -15.20 8.43
CA PRO A 147 19.40 -15.65 7.40
C PRO A 147 18.81 -16.66 6.39
N GLU A 148 18.07 -17.64 6.89
CA GLU A 148 17.41 -18.70 6.12
C GLU A 148 16.22 -18.22 5.27
N ASP A 149 15.64 -17.08 5.60
CA ASP A 149 14.50 -16.46 4.91
C ASP A 149 14.95 -15.43 3.86
N HIS A 150 16.26 -15.21 3.69
CA HIS A 150 16.78 -14.30 2.67
C HIS A 150 16.48 -14.81 1.27
N ASN A 151 15.55 -14.13 0.60
CA ASN A 151 15.29 -14.33 -0.81
C ASN A 151 16.05 -13.29 -1.64
N GLN A 152 17.19 -13.71 -2.20
CA GLN A 152 18.06 -12.84 -3.00
C GLN A 152 17.31 -12.23 -4.21
N SER A 153 16.47 -13.00 -4.89
CA SER A 153 15.67 -12.49 -6.01
C SER A 153 14.67 -11.42 -5.57
N ALA A 154 14.10 -11.53 -4.36
CA ALA A 154 13.22 -10.51 -3.81
C ALA A 154 13.98 -9.21 -3.50
N LYS A 155 15.20 -9.32 -2.95
CA LYS A 155 16.08 -8.17 -2.69
C LYS A 155 16.51 -7.48 -3.98
N GLU A 156 16.85 -8.24 -5.02
CA GLU A 156 17.20 -7.69 -6.34
C GLU A 156 16.00 -7.00 -7.00
N ALA A 157 14.81 -7.58 -6.88
CA ALA A 157 13.58 -6.94 -7.36
C ALA A 157 13.27 -5.65 -6.61
N GLU A 158 13.45 -5.62 -5.28
CA GLU A 158 13.31 -4.41 -4.47
C GLU A 158 14.31 -3.34 -4.90
N THR A 159 15.59 -3.70 -5.01
CA THR A 159 16.67 -2.77 -5.43
C THR A 159 16.39 -2.18 -6.81
N ARG A 160 15.96 -3.01 -7.77
CA ARG A 160 15.67 -2.59 -9.15
C ARG A 160 14.48 -1.62 -9.24
N ASN A 161 13.46 -1.88 -8.43
CA ASN A 161 12.20 -1.13 -8.46
C ASN A 161 12.17 0.02 -7.44
N HIS A 162 13.23 0.21 -6.68
CA HIS A 162 13.40 1.36 -5.80
C HIS A 162 13.93 2.57 -6.57
N LEU A 163 13.31 3.71 -6.35
CA LEU A 163 13.62 4.98 -6.99
C LEU A 163 14.15 5.95 -5.93
N CYS A 164 15.47 6.14 -5.92
CA CYS A 164 16.13 7.12 -5.07
C CYS A 164 15.89 8.53 -5.64
N CYS A 165 14.93 9.26 -5.08
CA CYS A 165 14.56 10.60 -5.51
C CYS A 165 13.93 11.43 -4.41
N ASN A 166 14.16 12.74 -4.47
CA ASN A 166 13.47 13.69 -3.61
C ASN A 166 12.14 14.10 -4.24
N LEU A 167 11.04 13.70 -3.62
CA LEU A 167 9.67 14.01 -4.08
C LEU A 167 9.36 15.52 -4.09
N SER A 168 10.18 16.37 -3.45
CA SER A 168 10.05 17.83 -3.50
C SER A 168 10.45 18.43 -4.84
N PHE A 169 11.24 17.70 -5.64
CA PHE A 169 11.78 18.22 -6.88
C PHE A 169 10.86 17.93 -8.08
N PRO A 170 10.51 18.94 -8.91
CA PRO A 170 9.61 18.76 -10.05
C PRO A 170 10.07 17.69 -11.06
N GLU A 171 11.37 17.55 -11.27
CA GLU A 171 12.00 16.57 -12.15
C GLU A 171 11.77 15.12 -11.72
N THR A 172 11.41 14.89 -10.46
CA THR A 172 11.15 13.55 -9.91
C THR A 172 10.00 12.86 -10.64
N VAL A 173 8.96 13.59 -11.05
CA VAL A 173 7.85 13.01 -11.80
C VAL A 173 8.31 12.46 -13.15
N GLU A 174 9.15 13.20 -13.87
CA GLU A 174 9.70 12.77 -15.16
C GLU A 174 10.66 11.58 -14.99
N MET A 175 11.45 11.57 -13.92
CA MET A 175 12.31 10.43 -13.60
C MET A 175 11.48 9.16 -13.34
N ILE A 176 10.45 9.25 -12.50
CA ILE A 176 9.54 8.13 -12.22
C ILE A 176 8.86 7.66 -13.52
N LEU A 177 8.35 8.58 -14.34
CA LEU A 177 7.74 8.25 -15.63
C LEU A 177 8.70 7.50 -16.56
N ARG A 178 9.95 7.95 -16.71
CA ARG A 178 10.95 7.28 -17.56
C ARG A 178 11.29 5.88 -17.06
N ARG A 179 11.37 5.70 -15.75
CA ARG A 179 11.77 4.43 -15.11
C ARG A 179 10.65 3.40 -15.07
N THR A 180 9.40 3.86 -14.98
CA THR A 180 8.26 2.99 -14.70
C THR A 180 7.24 2.98 -15.82
N GLY A 181 7.21 3.98 -16.69
CA GLY A 181 6.13 4.20 -17.67
C GLY A 181 4.82 4.70 -17.07
N GLY A 182 4.78 5.02 -15.76
CA GLY A 182 3.57 5.46 -15.06
C GLY A 182 2.45 4.41 -15.09
N LYS A 183 1.21 4.89 -15.23
CA LYS A 183 -0.04 4.10 -15.30
C LYS A 183 -0.26 3.20 -14.08
N PHE A 184 0.04 3.71 -12.90
CA PHE A 184 -0.17 3.00 -11.64
C PHE A 184 -1.66 2.81 -11.37
N ASP A 185 -2.04 1.61 -10.94
CA ASP A 185 -3.35 1.29 -10.37
C ASP A 185 -3.52 1.94 -9.00
N LEU A 186 -2.42 1.97 -8.23
CA LEU A 186 -2.39 2.44 -6.86
C LEU A 186 -1.12 3.26 -6.62
N ILE A 187 -1.27 4.42 -6.02
CA ILE A 187 -0.19 5.16 -5.40
C ILE A 187 -0.52 5.31 -3.93
N THR A 188 0.42 5.04 -3.05
CA THR A 188 0.25 5.28 -1.61
C THR A 188 1.40 6.10 -1.06
N SER A 189 1.16 6.74 0.08
CA SER A 189 2.12 7.63 0.72
C SER A 189 2.00 7.49 2.22
N ALA A 190 2.99 6.90 2.87
CA ALA A 190 3.05 6.75 4.31
C ALA A 190 4.32 7.39 4.86
N HIS A 191 4.38 8.72 4.82
CA HIS A 191 5.45 9.45 5.49
C HIS A 191 5.29 9.26 7.00
N LEU A 192 6.20 8.49 7.61
CA LEU A 192 6.37 8.57 9.06
C LEU A 192 6.86 9.99 9.35
N SER A 193 6.07 10.79 10.06
CA SER A 193 6.60 12.01 10.69
C SER A 193 7.53 11.57 11.81
N THR A 194 8.72 11.09 11.47
CA THR A 194 9.74 10.85 12.47
C THR A 194 10.25 12.23 12.88
N ASP A 195 9.66 12.73 13.96
CA ASP A 195 10.10 13.89 14.71
C ASP A 195 11.44 13.56 15.42
N TRP A 196 12.45 13.18 14.65
CA TRP A 196 13.84 12.96 15.05
C TRP A 196 14.80 13.93 14.35
N SER A 197 14.31 14.70 13.38
CA SER A 197 14.95 15.93 12.95
C SER A 197 13.93 17.07 12.95
N LYS A 198 13.77 17.72 14.11
CA LYS A 198 13.55 19.17 14.12
C LYS A 198 14.54 19.75 13.09
N HIS A 199 14.01 20.58 12.18
CA HIS A 199 14.60 21.05 10.92
C HIS A 199 14.18 20.26 9.69
N GLN A 200 12.92 20.44 9.28
CA GLN A 200 12.56 20.89 7.93
C GLN A 200 11.12 21.44 7.93
N THR A 201 10.82 22.31 8.90
CA THR A 201 9.69 23.24 8.81
C THR A 201 9.97 24.24 7.68
N GLY A 202 9.66 23.84 6.44
CA GLY A 202 9.88 24.68 5.27
C GLY A 202 9.83 23.99 3.90
N LEU A 203 9.72 22.66 3.85
CA LEU A 203 9.71 21.94 2.56
C LEU A 203 8.40 21.21 2.40
N PHE A 204 7.45 21.86 1.72
CA PHE A 204 6.50 21.31 0.75
C PHE A 204 5.26 22.18 0.71
N ASP A 205 4.99 22.78 -0.45
CA ASP A 205 3.64 23.10 -0.88
C ASP A 205 2.98 21.76 -1.34
N PHE A 206 2.88 20.82 -0.39
CA PHE A 206 2.56 19.39 -0.57
C PHE A 206 1.32 19.15 -1.46
N PRO A 207 0.23 19.95 -1.39
CA PRO A 207 -0.98 19.66 -2.15
C PRO A 207 -0.80 19.80 -3.66
N ARG A 208 -0.08 20.82 -4.14
CA ARG A 208 0.00 21.13 -5.59
C ARG A 208 1.00 20.24 -6.32
N SER A 209 2.16 19.98 -5.73
CA SER A 209 3.18 19.09 -6.31
C SER A 209 2.70 17.63 -6.33
N LEU A 210 2.05 17.17 -5.26
CA LEU A 210 1.48 15.83 -5.19
C LEU A 210 0.35 15.64 -6.21
N THR A 211 -0.61 16.58 -6.30
CA THR A 211 -1.70 16.48 -7.28
C THR A 211 -1.17 16.31 -8.70
N ARG A 212 -0.18 17.12 -9.10
CA ARG A 212 0.44 17.01 -10.44
C ARG A 212 1.17 15.68 -10.65
N LEU A 213 1.86 15.19 -9.63
CA LEU A 213 2.51 13.87 -9.65
C LEU A 213 1.47 12.77 -9.86
N LEU A 214 0.40 12.78 -9.06
CA LEU A 214 -0.65 11.77 -9.11
C LEU A 214 -1.37 11.77 -10.47
N GLN A 215 -1.71 12.94 -11.03
CA GLN A 215 -2.33 13.06 -12.36
C GLN A 215 -1.49 12.46 -13.49
N LYS A 216 -0.17 12.57 -13.39
CA LYS A 216 0.76 12.04 -14.40
C LYS A 216 1.01 10.55 -14.24
N LEU A 217 1.01 10.05 -13.01
CA LEU A 217 1.45 8.70 -12.69
C LEU A 217 0.28 7.70 -12.59
N LEU A 218 -0.88 8.10 -12.10
CA LEU A 218 -2.06 7.23 -12.03
C LEU A 218 -2.65 7.02 -13.42
N ARG A 219 -3.13 5.80 -13.66
CA ARG A 219 -4.05 5.55 -14.78
C ARG A 219 -5.46 6.05 -14.44
N PRO A 220 -6.35 6.25 -15.42
CA PRO A 220 -7.77 6.48 -15.13
C PRO A 220 -8.35 5.39 -14.22
N PHE A 221 -9.11 5.81 -13.22
CA PHE A 221 -9.63 5.03 -12.09
C PHE A 221 -8.58 4.43 -11.16
N GLY A 222 -7.32 4.86 -11.27
CA GLY A 222 -6.28 4.58 -10.29
C GLY A 222 -6.56 5.32 -8.97
N ILE A 223 -6.06 4.75 -7.87
CA ILE A 223 -6.33 5.24 -6.52
C ILE A 223 -5.06 5.82 -5.91
N TYR A 224 -5.19 6.98 -5.27
CA TYR A 224 -4.24 7.46 -4.28
C TYR A 224 -4.75 7.19 -2.87
N TYR A 225 -3.90 6.66 -1.99
CA TYR A 225 -4.24 6.46 -0.58
C TYR A 225 -3.12 6.91 0.35
N SER A 226 -3.46 7.79 1.29
CA SER A 226 -2.60 8.18 2.42
C SER A 226 -3.27 7.72 3.72
N PRO A 227 -2.65 6.84 4.51
CA PRO A 227 -3.16 6.49 5.84
C PRO A 227 -3.17 7.67 6.82
N MET A 228 -2.48 8.78 6.51
CA MET A 228 -2.52 10.00 7.32
C MET A 228 -3.81 10.81 7.11
N ASP A 229 -4.36 10.77 5.90
CA ASP A 229 -5.56 11.55 5.53
C ASP A 229 -6.83 10.70 5.57
N LEU A 230 -6.68 9.37 5.63
CA LEU A 230 -7.74 8.33 5.66
C LEU A 230 -8.81 8.44 4.54
N THR A 231 -8.59 9.33 3.58
CA THR A 231 -9.52 9.66 2.50
C THR A 231 -8.86 9.29 1.18
N PRO A 232 -9.14 8.11 0.62
CA PRO A 232 -8.60 7.73 -0.67
C PRO A 232 -9.16 8.64 -1.76
N ARG A 233 -8.39 8.82 -2.83
CA ARG A 233 -8.78 9.64 -3.98
C ARG A 233 -8.70 8.82 -5.24
N MET A 234 -9.75 8.80 -6.04
CA MET A 234 -9.76 8.15 -7.36
C MET A 234 -9.47 9.18 -8.43
N PHE A 235 -8.54 8.86 -9.34
CA PHE A 235 -8.24 9.69 -10.50
C PHE A 235 -9.23 9.41 -11.62
N LEU A 236 -10.00 10.41 -12.05
CA LEU A 236 -11.01 10.31 -13.10
C LEU A 236 -10.48 10.73 -14.49
N GLY A 237 -9.17 10.99 -14.61
CA GLY A 237 -8.59 11.50 -15.85
C GLY A 237 -8.74 13.03 -15.95
N GLU A 238 -9.35 13.51 -17.02
CA GLU A 238 -9.52 14.95 -17.27
C GLU A 238 -10.42 15.64 -16.23
N GLU A 239 -11.32 14.88 -15.60
CA GLU A 239 -12.20 15.37 -14.52
C GLU A 239 -11.48 15.57 -13.18
N GLY A 240 -10.19 15.20 -13.08
CA GLY A 240 -9.38 15.37 -11.87
C GLY A 240 -9.58 14.24 -10.86
N PHE A 241 -9.70 14.58 -9.58
CA PHE A 241 -9.83 13.61 -8.49
C PHE A 241 -11.23 13.64 -7.88
N MET A 242 -11.71 12.46 -7.50
CA MET A 242 -12.87 12.29 -6.65
C MET A 242 -12.41 11.71 -5.32
N GLU A 243 -12.73 12.40 -4.22
CA GLU A 243 -12.53 11.87 -2.88
C GLU A 243 -13.53 10.75 -2.62
N LEU A 244 -13.05 9.69 -1.98
CA LEU A 244 -13.84 8.51 -1.68
C LEU A 244 -14.20 8.55 -0.19
N ASP A 245 -15.46 8.81 0.12
CA ASP A 245 -15.97 8.69 1.49
C ASP A 245 -16.06 7.20 1.85
N ILE A 246 -15.08 6.72 2.62
CA ILE A 246 -14.99 5.33 3.07
C ILE A 246 -15.31 5.21 4.58
N ILE A 247 -15.63 6.34 5.24
CA ILE A 247 -16.01 6.40 6.66
C ILE A 247 -17.24 7.27 6.82
#